data_AF-A0A871RFE4-F1
#
_entry.id   AF-A0A871RFE4-F1
#
_cell.length_a   1.000
_cell.length_b   1.000
_cell.length_c   1.000
_cell.angle_alpha   90.00
_cell.angle_beta   90.00
_cell.angle_gamma   90.00
#
_symmetry.space_group_name_H-M   'P 1'
#
loop_
_entity.id
_entity.type
_entity.pdbx_description
1 polymer ?
#
loop_
_entity_poly.entity_id
_entity_poly.type
_entity_poly.pdbx_seq_one_letter_code
_entity_poly.pdbx_strand_id
1 'polypeptide(L)'
;MEISEATTIVANLQKTKDTKTLIQLLEVLKEKVVPTEKFLRKTKVGIAVNRLRSNSDPAVSALVKKIIKSWKDEVFKEKRKKHQKQAAQSHASEDKSVKVESVKNEENNEQKSKEKFVSTKRRNPANDGVKINFYDNSTRNGCISGLYTALAMGSTAQPDDIVGVAKEVEKCAFEMHKGKIDDKYRNKTRSLIMNLRNKKNPELREKILSRELKASRFVYMTNQELAPESLKKEMADMHQKNLFEAQGAVQKRAVTDRFVCGRCKQREVSYYQMQTRSADEPLTTFCTCEKCGYRWKFC
;
A
#
# COMPACT_ATOMS: atom_id res chain seq x y z
N MET A 1 45.76 17.08 -7.03
CA MET A 1 45.94 16.36 -8.30
C MET A 1 44.99 16.96 -9.32
N GLU A 2 45.50 17.27 -10.52
CA GLU A 2 44.67 17.77 -11.61
C GLU A 2 43.73 16.66 -12.14
N ILE A 3 42.57 17.05 -12.67
CA ILE A 3 41.52 16.10 -13.11
C ILE A 3 42.05 15.16 -14.21
N SER A 4 42.95 15.66 -15.07
CA SER A 4 43.59 14.91 -16.16
C SER A 4 44.48 13.77 -15.64
N GLU A 5 45.32 14.03 -14.64
CA GLU A 5 46.19 13.04 -14.00
C GLU A 5 45.39 11.93 -13.29
N ALA A 6 44.27 12.30 -12.65
CA ALA A 6 43.39 11.32 -12.02
C ALA A 6 42.73 10.41 -13.07
N THR A 7 42.37 10.93 -14.24
CA THR A 7 41.79 10.11 -15.31
C THR A 7 42.80 9.19 -16.00
N THR A 8 44.05 9.61 -16.17
CA THR A 8 45.11 8.75 -16.73
C THR A 8 45.49 7.63 -15.76
N ILE A 9 45.55 7.91 -14.45
CA ILE A 9 45.77 6.88 -13.42
C ILE A 9 44.60 5.88 -13.41
N VAL A 10 43.34 6.34 -13.53
CA VAL A 10 42.18 5.44 -13.62
C VAL A 10 42.22 4.57 -14.88
N ALA A 11 42.64 5.11 -16.02
CA ALA A 11 42.79 4.33 -17.25
C ALA A 11 43.90 3.27 -17.11
N ASN A 12 44.99 3.61 -16.43
CA ASN A 12 46.08 2.66 -16.16
C ASN A 12 45.65 1.58 -15.15
N LEU A 13 44.90 1.92 -14.10
CA LEU A 13 44.30 0.97 -13.15
C LEU A 13 43.32 -0.02 -13.79
N GLN A 14 42.70 0.35 -14.91
CA GLN A 14 41.82 -0.56 -15.66
C GLN A 14 42.59 -1.48 -16.62
N LYS A 15 43.80 -1.07 -17.06
CA LYS A 15 44.61 -1.81 -18.03
C LYS A 15 45.63 -2.75 -17.38
N THR A 16 46.17 -2.41 -16.21
CA THR A 16 47.20 -3.22 -15.54
C THR A 16 46.58 -4.34 -14.71
N LYS A 17 47.12 -5.56 -14.86
CA LYS A 17 46.73 -6.76 -14.08
C LYS A 17 47.73 -7.09 -12.98
N ASP A 18 48.85 -6.36 -12.90
CA ASP A 18 49.92 -6.64 -11.95
C ASP A 18 49.61 -6.08 -10.55
N THR A 19 49.72 -6.93 -9.55
CA THR A 19 49.25 -6.67 -8.19
C THR A 19 50.10 -5.64 -7.45
N LYS A 20 51.42 -5.64 -7.70
CA LYS A 20 52.37 -4.68 -7.10
C LYS A 20 52.18 -3.25 -7.65
N THR A 21 51.92 -3.10 -8.95
CA THR A 21 51.69 -1.78 -9.57
C THR A 21 50.31 -1.23 -9.21
N LEU A 22 49.29 -2.10 -9.04
CA LEU A 22 47.98 -1.71 -8.53
C LEU A 22 48.07 -1.13 -7.11
N ILE A 23 48.86 -1.72 -6.21
CA ILE A 23 49.03 -1.21 -4.85
C ILE A 23 49.71 0.15 -4.85
N GLN A 24 50.78 0.33 -5.63
CA GLN A 24 51.49 1.61 -5.75
C GLN A 24 50.59 2.72 -6.33
N LEU A 25 49.80 2.43 -7.37
CA LEU A 25 48.85 3.38 -7.94
C LEU A 25 47.72 3.74 -6.96
N LEU A 26 47.27 2.79 -6.14
CA LEU A 26 46.27 3.02 -5.10
C LEU A 26 46.82 3.84 -3.92
N GLU A 27 48.10 3.69 -3.57
CA GLU A 27 48.76 4.52 -2.56
C GLU A 27 48.95 5.97 -3.04
N VAL A 28 49.36 6.16 -4.29
CA VAL A 28 49.43 7.49 -4.92
C VAL A 28 48.06 8.18 -4.96
N LEU A 29 46.98 7.41 -5.20
CA LEU A 29 45.61 7.92 -5.15
C LEU A 29 45.13 8.24 -3.72
N LYS A 30 45.60 7.52 -2.71
CA LYS A 30 45.28 7.79 -1.30
C LYS A 30 45.94 9.09 -0.82
N GLU A 31 47.16 9.37 -1.28
CA GLU A 31 47.95 10.50 -0.77
C GLU A 31 47.65 11.82 -1.49
N LYS A 32 47.36 11.79 -2.80
CA LYS A 32 47.29 13.01 -3.64
C LYS A 32 45.88 13.49 -3.98
N VAL A 33 44.83 12.78 -3.58
CA VAL A 33 43.43 13.12 -3.90
C VAL A 33 42.73 13.77 -2.71
N VAL A 34 42.38 15.05 -2.84
CA VAL A 34 41.47 15.75 -1.92
C VAL A 34 40.03 15.44 -2.34
N PRO A 35 39.25 14.68 -1.54
CA PRO A 35 37.97 14.12 -2.00
C PRO A 35 36.83 15.14 -1.95
N THR A 36 36.69 15.93 -3.01
CA THR A 36 35.54 16.84 -3.22
C THR A 36 34.46 16.16 -4.07
N GLU A 37 33.18 16.38 -3.76
CA GLU A 37 32.06 15.73 -4.49
C GLU A 37 32.07 16.05 -6.00
N LYS A 38 32.45 17.28 -6.37
CA LYS A 38 32.60 17.70 -7.77
C LYS A 38 33.75 16.97 -8.47
N PHE A 39 34.84 16.69 -7.76
CA PHE A 39 36.01 16.00 -8.29
C PHE A 39 35.73 14.52 -8.53
N LEU A 40 35.07 13.84 -7.58
CA LEU A 40 34.73 12.41 -7.70
C LEU A 40 33.71 12.13 -8.81
N ARG A 41 32.76 13.05 -9.05
CA ARG A 41 31.78 12.92 -10.14
C ARG A 41 32.42 13.11 -11.52
N LYS A 42 33.33 14.09 -11.67
CA LYS A 42 33.99 14.37 -12.95
C LYS A 42 34.98 13.28 -13.35
N THR A 43 35.74 12.76 -12.40
CA THR A 43 36.81 11.80 -12.66
C THR A 43 36.34 10.35 -12.76
N LYS A 44 35.10 10.05 -12.33
CA LYS A 44 34.53 8.68 -12.23
C LYS A 44 35.42 7.67 -11.49
N VAL A 45 36.41 8.15 -10.71
CA VAL A 45 37.38 7.33 -9.97
C VAL A 45 36.67 6.39 -8.99
N GLY A 46 35.57 6.83 -8.38
CA GLY A 46 34.79 6.00 -7.46
C GLY A 46 34.20 4.73 -8.09
N ILE A 47 33.88 4.74 -9.39
CA ILE A 47 33.36 3.56 -10.09
C ILE A 47 34.49 2.58 -10.38
N ALA A 48 35.63 3.08 -10.87
CA ALA A 48 36.81 2.27 -11.15
C ALA A 48 37.35 1.61 -9.88
N VAL A 49 37.48 2.37 -8.79
CA VAL A 49 37.94 1.87 -7.48
C VAL A 49 36.94 0.89 -6.86
N ASN A 50 35.63 1.09 -7.02
CA ASN A 50 34.64 0.10 -6.54
C ASN A 50 34.70 -1.22 -7.30
N ARG A 51 35.13 -1.22 -8.56
CA ARG A 51 35.35 -2.46 -9.33
C ARG A 51 36.52 -3.27 -8.77
N LEU A 52 37.57 -2.59 -8.31
CA LEU A 52 38.75 -3.19 -7.67
C LEU A 52 38.47 -3.71 -6.25
N ARG A 53 37.27 -3.46 -5.69
CA ARG A 53 36.83 -4.01 -4.40
C ARG A 53 36.66 -5.54 -4.43
N SER A 54 36.36 -6.09 -5.62
CA SER A 54 36.11 -7.52 -5.84
C SER A 54 37.32 -8.26 -6.43
N ASN A 55 38.49 -7.64 -6.46
CA ASN A 55 39.72 -8.30 -6.95
C ASN A 55 40.18 -9.40 -5.99
N SER A 56 40.85 -10.41 -6.55
CA SER A 56 41.25 -11.66 -5.87
C SER A 56 42.19 -11.47 -4.67
N ASP A 57 42.94 -10.37 -4.61
CA ASP A 57 43.90 -10.12 -3.52
C ASP A 57 43.28 -9.40 -2.31
N PRO A 58 43.39 -9.98 -1.10
CA PRO A 58 42.87 -9.37 0.13
C PRO A 58 43.46 -8.00 0.44
N ALA A 59 44.76 -7.79 0.18
CA ALA A 59 45.47 -6.54 0.47
C ALA A 59 44.96 -5.34 -0.36
N VAL A 60 44.72 -5.56 -1.65
CA VAL A 60 44.15 -4.56 -2.57
C VAL A 60 42.72 -4.22 -2.14
N SER A 61 41.90 -5.24 -1.83
CA SER A 61 40.51 -5.04 -1.40
C SER A 61 40.41 -4.26 -0.07
N ALA A 62 41.36 -4.45 0.86
CA ALA A 62 41.39 -3.78 2.15
C ALA A 62 41.78 -2.29 2.01
N LEU A 63 42.76 -1.97 1.16
CA LEU A 63 43.14 -0.60 0.85
C LEU A 63 42.02 0.15 0.14
N VAL A 64 41.36 -0.48 -0.84
CA VAL A 64 40.20 0.08 -1.54
C VAL A 64 39.04 0.39 -0.57
N LYS A 65 38.74 -0.51 0.37
CA LYS A 65 37.69 -0.27 1.39
C LYS A 65 38.02 0.90 2.30
N LYS A 66 39.30 1.07 2.69
CA LYS A 66 39.75 2.22 3.50
C LYS A 66 39.60 3.54 2.74
N ILE A 67 39.98 3.56 1.45
CA ILE A 67 39.84 4.75 0.59
C ILE A 67 38.37 5.12 0.38
N ILE A 68 37.49 4.15 0.14
CA ILE A 68 36.06 4.41 -0.01
C ILE A 68 35.47 4.97 1.29
N LYS A 69 35.94 4.52 2.46
CA LYS A 69 35.49 5.03 3.76
C LYS A 69 35.94 6.48 3.98
N SER A 70 37.21 6.80 3.74
CA SER A 70 37.71 8.18 3.89
C SER A 70 37.01 9.15 2.94
N TRP A 71 36.80 8.76 1.68
CA TRP A 71 36.09 9.60 0.70
C TRP A 71 34.62 9.83 1.08
N LYS A 72 33.93 8.82 1.62
CA LYS A 72 32.57 8.99 2.14
C LYS A 72 32.56 9.97 3.30
N ASP A 73 33.45 9.80 4.27
CA ASP A 73 33.50 10.63 5.47
C ASP A 73 33.80 12.11 5.14
N GLU A 74 34.68 12.38 4.18
CA GLU A 74 34.98 13.75 3.72
C GLU A 74 33.83 14.38 2.94
N VAL A 75 33.17 13.64 2.04
CA VAL A 75 31.98 14.15 1.33
C VAL A 75 30.83 14.42 2.30
N PHE A 76 30.66 13.59 3.34
CA PHE A 76 29.68 13.85 4.40
C PHE A 76 30.04 15.08 5.23
N LYS A 77 31.32 15.31 5.54
CA LYS A 77 31.79 16.53 6.20
C LYS A 77 31.55 17.78 5.33
N GLU A 78 31.77 17.73 4.02
CA GLU A 78 31.46 18.84 3.11
C GLU A 78 29.97 19.16 3.06
N LYS A 79 29.09 18.14 3.00
CA LYS A 79 27.64 18.32 3.04
C LYS A 79 27.16 18.95 4.34
N ARG A 80 27.73 18.54 5.49
CA ARG A 80 27.46 19.15 6.80
C ARG A 80 27.89 20.62 6.86
N LYS A 81 29.09 20.95 6.36
CA LYS A 81 29.57 22.35 6.30
C LYS A 81 28.72 23.23 5.38
N LYS A 82 28.19 22.68 4.28
CA LYS A 82 27.28 23.40 3.38
C LYS A 82 25.92 23.68 4.00
N HIS A 83 25.38 22.73 4.77
CA HIS A 83 24.15 22.93 5.55
C HIS A 83 24.31 23.96 6.69
N GLN A 84 25.47 24.01 7.36
CA GLN A 84 25.75 25.03 8.37
C GLN A 84 25.90 26.44 7.79
N LYS A 85 26.48 26.59 6.59
CA LYS A 85 26.58 27.91 5.93
C LYS A 85 25.23 28.45 5.42
N GLN A 86 24.28 27.59 5.07
CA GLN A 86 22.93 28.01 4.68
C GLN A 86 22.07 28.47 5.87
N ALA A 87 22.36 28.04 7.09
CA ALA A 87 21.69 28.51 8.31
C ALA A 87 22.21 29.88 8.81
N ALA A 88 23.39 30.31 8.36
CA ALA A 88 24.00 31.59 8.77
C ALA A 88 23.71 32.76 7.80
N GLN A 89 22.97 32.53 6.71
CA GLN A 89 22.63 33.55 5.70
C GLN A 89 21.20 34.11 5.84
N SER A 90 20.45 33.69 6.85
CA SER A 90 19.08 34.15 7.13
C SER A 90 18.95 35.02 8.40
N HIS A 91 20.06 35.48 8.99
CA HIS A 91 20.08 36.41 10.12
C HIS A 91 20.99 37.60 9.81
N ALA A 92 20.53 38.54 8.97
CA ALA A 92 21.19 39.84 8.76
C ALA A 92 20.24 40.91 8.21
N SER A 93 19.08 41.11 8.85
CA SER A 93 18.21 42.32 8.83
C SER A 93 17.12 42.03 9.87
N GLU A 94 16.78 42.80 10.91
CA GLU A 94 17.01 44.18 11.31
C GLU A 94 17.13 44.20 12.84
N ASP A 95 17.94 45.11 13.37
CA ASP A 95 17.95 45.47 14.80
C ASP A 95 17.54 46.94 14.89
N LYS A 96 16.39 47.21 15.52
CA LYS A 96 16.20 48.40 16.37
C LYS A 96 15.00 48.25 17.30
N SER A 97 15.34 48.43 18.56
CA SER A 97 14.61 48.27 19.81
C SER A 97 13.52 49.33 20.00
N VAL A 98 12.42 49.00 20.70
CA VAL A 98 11.91 49.74 21.89
C VAL A 98 11.13 48.79 22.80
N LYS A 99 11.39 48.96 24.10
CA LYS A 99 10.92 48.27 25.31
C LYS A 99 9.57 48.86 25.78
N VAL A 100 8.69 48.08 26.42
CA VAL A 100 7.94 48.40 27.68
C VAL A 100 6.93 47.28 28.00
N GLU A 101 6.71 47.13 29.30
CA GLU A 101 6.21 46.01 30.10
C GLU A 101 4.70 45.66 30.05
N SER A 102 4.48 44.37 30.32
CA SER A 102 3.37 43.63 30.96
C SER A 102 2.03 44.30 31.32
N VAL A 103 0.89 43.61 31.05
CA VAL A 103 -0.16 43.20 32.03
C VAL A 103 -0.94 41.97 31.48
N LYS A 104 -1.37 41.10 32.41
CA LYS A 104 -2.18 39.86 32.27
C LYS A 104 -3.59 40.07 31.68
N ASN A 105 -4.15 39.07 31.00
CA ASN A 105 -5.37 38.36 31.42
C ASN A 105 -5.78 37.22 30.48
N GLU A 106 -6.36 36.20 31.10
CA GLU A 106 -6.91 34.97 30.52
C GLU A 106 -8.22 35.21 29.76
N GLU A 107 -8.48 34.30 28.81
CA GLU A 107 -9.76 33.70 28.38
C GLU A 107 -10.04 33.75 26.87
N ASN A 108 -10.04 32.54 26.28
CA ASN A 108 -10.84 31.98 25.17
C ASN A 108 -11.16 32.89 23.95
N ASN A 109 -10.98 32.46 22.70
CA ASN A 109 -11.50 31.21 22.17
C ASN A 109 -10.95 30.92 20.76
N GLU A 110 -10.73 29.63 20.49
CA GLU A 110 -10.81 28.94 19.18
C GLU A 110 -10.41 29.69 17.90
N GLN A 111 -9.15 29.49 17.47
CA GLN A 111 -8.78 29.19 16.07
C GLN A 111 -7.25 29.03 15.99
N LYS A 112 -6.71 27.97 16.59
CA LYS A 112 -5.36 27.51 16.22
C LYS A 112 -5.51 26.52 15.07
N SER A 113 -5.26 27.03 13.87
CA SER A 113 -4.92 26.25 12.69
C SER A 113 -4.00 25.10 13.08
N LYS A 114 -4.52 23.87 13.12
CA LYS A 114 -3.71 22.67 13.38
C LYS A 114 -2.67 22.58 12.27
N GLU A 115 -1.43 22.95 12.59
CA GLU A 115 -0.31 22.86 11.66
C GLU A 115 -0.20 21.42 11.17
N LYS A 116 -0.12 21.24 9.85
CA LYS A 116 0.00 19.93 9.22
C LYS A 116 1.36 19.33 9.57
N PHE A 117 1.41 18.16 10.19
CA PHE A 117 2.68 17.50 10.52
C PHE A 117 3.29 16.90 9.24
N VAL A 118 4.40 17.47 8.78
CA VAL A 118 5.13 16.99 7.60
C VAL A 118 6.35 16.21 8.06
N SER A 119 6.25 14.89 8.07
CA SER A 119 7.39 14.01 8.31
C SER A 119 8.21 13.81 7.03
N THR A 120 9.53 13.99 7.11
CA THR A 120 10.46 13.79 5.99
C THR A 120 10.67 12.30 5.63
N LYS A 121 10.22 11.37 6.49
CA LYS A 121 10.36 9.90 6.33
C LYS A 121 9.00 9.21 6.44
N ARG A 122 8.94 7.91 6.09
CA ARG A 122 7.73 7.08 6.27
C ARG A 122 7.28 7.13 7.74
N ARG A 123 6.03 7.52 7.97
CA ARG A 123 5.46 7.58 9.30
C ARG A 123 5.35 6.19 9.90
N ASN A 124 5.97 6.05 11.06
CA ASN A 124 5.99 4.84 11.86
C ASN A 124 6.05 5.31 13.30
N PRO A 125 5.44 4.62 14.27
CA PRO A 125 5.43 5.10 15.65
C PRO A 125 6.82 5.39 16.23
N ALA A 126 7.83 4.60 15.84
CA ALA A 126 9.23 4.82 16.24
C ALA A 126 9.86 6.07 15.60
N ASN A 127 9.40 6.48 14.42
CA ASN A 127 9.92 7.63 13.70
C ASN A 127 9.21 8.94 14.10
N ASP A 128 7.97 8.83 14.57
CA ASP A 128 7.17 9.96 15.06
C ASP A 128 7.29 10.14 16.59
N GLY A 129 8.10 9.32 17.27
CA GLY A 129 8.40 9.44 18.70
C GLY A 129 7.24 9.10 19.64
N VAL A 130 6.24 8.37 19.14
CA VAL A 130 4.99 8.11 19.84
C VAL A 130 5.10 6.88 20.74
N LYS A 131 4.64 7.00 21.99
CA LYS A 131 4.51 5.85 22.91
C LYS A 131 3.32 4.98 22.50
N ILE A 132 3.58 3.70 22.21
CA ILE A 132 2.55 2.72 21.77
C ILE A 132 2.20 1.72 22.87
N ASN A 133 2.99 1.69 23.94
CA ASN A 133 2.79 0.75 25.04
C ASN A 133 1.73 1.31 25.98
N PHE A 134 0.47 1.05 25.66
CA PHE A 134 -0.69 1.46 26.46
C PHE A 134 -1.23 0.33 27.32
N TYR A 135 -0.97 -0.92 26.96
CA TYR A 135 -1.47 -2.10 27.65
C TYR A 135 -0.33 -3.03 28.05
N ASP A 136 -0.56 -3.87 29.04
CA ASP A 136 0.42 -4.87 29.51
C ASP A 136 0.71 -5.94 28.45
N ASN A 137 -0.26 -6.15 27.54
CA ASN A 137 -0.18 -7.15 26.49
C ASN A 137 0.53 -6.64 25.23
N SER A 138 1.68 -7.23 24.92
CA SER A 138 2.50 -6.94 23.73
C SER A 138 1.72 -7.09 22.41
N THR A 139 0.81 -8.05 22.31
CA THR A 139 -0.04 -8.26 21.13
C THR A 139 -1.00 -7.10 20.86
N ARG A 140 -1.58 -6.51 21.91
CA ARG A 140 -2.46 -5.33 21.80
C ARG A 140 -1.65 -4.11 21.36
N ASN A 141 -0.48 -3.89 21.96
CA ASN A 141 0.42 -2.81 21.57
C ASN A 141 0.92 -2.98 20.12
N GLY A 142 1.20 -4.21 19.69
CA GLY A 142 1.54 -4.52 18.30
C GLY A 142 0.40 -4.22 17.31
N CYS A 143 -0.85 -4.45 17.71
CA CYS A 143 -2.04 -4.08 16.93
C CYS A 143 -2.17 -2.56 16.78
N ILE A 144 -2.00 -1.80 17.87
CA ILE A 144 -2.03 -0.33 17.85
C ILE A 144 -0.90 0.21 16.96
N SER A 145 0.30 -0.37 17.07
CA SER A 145 1.42 -0.02 16.18
C SER A 145 1.05 -0.22 14.72
N GLY A 146 0.50 -1.39 14.38
CA GLY A 146 0.02 -1.70 13.02
C GLY A 146 -1.06 -0.72 12.54
N LEU A 147 -2.05 -0.41 13.38
CA LEU A 147 -3.11 0.55 13.06
C LEU A 147 -2.55 1.96 12.86
N TYR A 148 -1.65 2.43 13.72
CA TYR A 148 -0.97 3.71 13.55
C TYR A 148 -0.24 3.78 12.22
N THR A 149 0.56 2.76 11.88
CA THR A 149 1.27 2.77 10.58
C THR A 149 0.33 2.84 9.38
N ALA A 150 -0.82 2.15 9.45
CA ALA A 150 -1.80 2.14 8.38
C ALA A 150 -2.56 3.47 8.26
N LEU A 151 -2.86 4.13 9.38
CA LEU A 151 -3.53 5.44 9.42
C LEU A 151 -2.56 6.61 9.13
N ALA A 152 -1.29 6.46 9.46
CA ALA A 152 -0.28 7.50 9.24
C ALA A 152 0.22 7.54 7.79
N MET A 153 0.10 6.43 7.05
CA MET A 153 0.34 6.43 5.60
C MET A 153 -0.51 7.52 4.93
N GLY A 154 0.09 8.47 4.21
CA GLY A 154 -0.64 9.49 3.44
C GLY A 154 -1.52 10.49 4.20
N SER A 155 -1.68 10.37 5.52
CA SER A 155 -2.36 11.38 6.35
C SER A 155 -1.51 12.66 6.42
N THR A 156 -2.01 13.78 6.93
CA THR A 156 -1.19 14.93 7.43
C THR A 156 -1.58 15.32 8.86
N ALA A 157 -2.40 14.49 9.50
CA ALA A 157 -2.89 14.70 10.85
C ALA A 157 -1.77 14.57 11.89
N GLN A 158 -2.01 15.18 13.06
CA GLN A 158 -1.11 15.15 14.19
C GLN A 158 -0.93 13.72 14.72
N PRO A 159 0.28 13.34 15.18
CA PRO A 159 0.54 12.00 15.70
C PRO A 159 -0.41 11.60 16.85
N ASP A 160 -0.77 12.53 17.73
CA ASP A 160 -1.65 12.29 18.88
C ASP A 160 -3.09 11.93 18.46
N ASP A 161 -3.64 12.64 17.47
CA ASP A 161 -4.97 12.35 16.91
C ASP A 161 -5.02 10.93 16.31
N ILE A 162 -3.96 10.51 15.61
CA ILE A 162 -3.86 9.16 15.00
C ILE A 162 -3.80 8.08 16.08
N VAL A 163 -3.09 8.33 17.18
CA VAL A 163 -3.00 7.40 18.33
C VAL A 163 -4.34 7.25 19.03
N GLY A 164 -5.05 8.36 19.23
CA GLY A 164 -6.40 8.35 19.80
C GLY A 164 -7.33 7.44 19.01
N VAL A 165 -7.39 7.63 17.69
CA VAL A 165 -8.22 6.81 16.80
C VAL A 165 -7.76 5.34 16.78
N ALA A 166 -6.45 5.07 16.73
CA ALA A 166 -5.92 3.72 16.78
C ALA A 166 -6.30 2.99 18.09
N LYS A 167 -6.28 3.69 19.22
CA LYS A 167 -6.70 3.18 20.53
C LYS A 167 -8.20 2.90 20.58
N GLU A 168 -9.02 3.77 20.02
CA GLU A 168 -10.48 3.58 19.92
C GLU A 168 -10.84 2.34 19.07
N VAL A 169 -10.21 2.19 17.90
CA VAL A 169 -10.41 1.03 17.01
C VAL A 169 -9.97 -0.27 17.69
N GLU A 170 -8.83 -0.26 18.38
CA GLU A 170 -8.34 -1.43 19.10
C GLU A 170 -9.28 -1.85 20.23
N LYS A 171 -9.78 -0.90 21.02
CA LYS A 171 -10.78 -1.16 22.08
C LYS A 171 -12.05 -1.78 21.51
N CYS A 172 -12.60 -1.22 20.44
CA CYS A 172 -13.80 -1.76 19.80
C CYS A 172 -13.56 -3.19 19.26
N ALA A 173 -12.40 -3.45 18.67
CA ALA A 173 -12.03 -4.78 18.19
C ALA A 173 -11.89 -5.78 19.34
N PHE A 174 -11.32 -5.36 20.47
CA PHE A 174 -11.18 -6.19 21.67
C PHE A 174 -12.53 -6.52 22.31
N GLU A 175 -13.43 -5.55 22.40
CA GLU A 175 -14.80 -5.72 22.90
C GLU A 175 -15.62 -6.67 22.01
N MET A 176 -15.51 -6.56 20.68
CA MET A 176 -16.17 -7.47 19.74
C MET A 176 -15.78 -8.95 19.97
N HIS A 177 -14.53 -9.19 20.38
CA HIS A 177 -14.02 -10.52 20.68
C HIS A 177 -14.14 -10.90 22.17
N LYS A 178 -15.02 -10.22 22.92
CA LYS A 178 -15.32 -10.48 24.34
C LYS A 178 -14.08 -10.42 25.25
N GLY A 179 -13.13 -9.54 24.91
CA GLY A 179 -11.92 -9.32 25.70
C GLY A 179 -10.91 -10.46 25.67
N LYS A 180 -11.00 -11.38 24.70
CA LYS A 180 -10.01 -12.46 24.51
C LYS A 180 -9.08 -12.14 23.36
N ILE A 181 -7.79 -12.27 23.60
CA ILE A 181 -6.74 -12.18 22.57
C ILE A 181 -6.65 -13.53 21.87
N ASP A 182 -7.67 -13.84 21.08
CA ASP A 182 -7.74 -15.06 20.28
C ASP A 182 -7.13 -14.83 18.89
N ASP A 183 -6.87 -15.91 18.15
CA ASP A 183 -6.42 -15.80 16.76
C ASP A 183 -7.47 -15.12 15.87
N LYS A 184 -8.76 -15.24 16.22
CA LYS A 184 -9.85 -14.49 15.59
C LYS A 184 -9.65 -12.97 15.72
N TYR A 185 -9.26 -12.49 16.90
CA TYR A 185 -8.94 -11.08 17.15
C TYR A 185 -7.74 -10.65 16.30
N ARG A 186 -6.64 -11.42 16.32
CA ARG A 186 -5.44 -11.12 15.53
C ARG A 186 -5.71 -11.08 14.03
N ASN A 187 -6.53 -12.01 13.53
CA ASN A 187 -6.91 -12.08 12.12
C ASN A 187 -7.80 -10.91 11.71
N LYS A 188 -8.79 -10.55 12.54
CA LYS A 188 -9.66 -9.40 12.29
C LYS A 188 -8.86 -8.10 12.29
N THR A 189 -8.01 -7.88 13.28
CA THR A 189 -7.15 -6.68 13.34
C THR A 189 -6.18 -6.62 12.16
N ARG A 190 -5.60 -7.74 11.73
CA ARG A 190 -4.80 -7.80 10.50
C ARG A 190 -5.62 -7.43 9.26
N SER A 191 -6.86 -7.91 9.13
CA SER A 191 -7.75 -7.54 8.02
C SER A 191 -8.02 -6.03 8.00
N LEU A 192 -8.36 -5.44 9.15
CA LEU A 192 -8.58 -4.00 9.29
C LEU A 192 -7.35 -3.19 8.89
N ILE A 193 -6.15 -3.59 9.37
CA ILE A 193 -4.88 -2.96 9.00
C ILE A 193 -4.65 -3.04 7.49
N MET A 194 -4.89 -4.19 6.86
CA MET A 194 -4.69 -4.36 5.41
C MET A 194 -5.63 -3.50 4.58
N ASN A 195 -6.90 -3.40 4.99
CA ASN A 195 -7.88 -2.54 4.33
C ASN A 195 -7.49 -1.05 4.47
N LEU A 196 -7.05 -0.62 5.65
CA LEU A 196 -6.55 0.75 5.87
C LEU A 196 -5.25 1.04 5.11
N ARG A 197 -4.42 0.03 4.87
CA ARG A 197 -3.16 0.15 4.12
C ARG A 197 -3.38 0.19 2.61
N ASN A 198 -4.57 -0.16 2.12
CA ASN A 198 -4.87 -0.21 0.71
C ASN A 198 -4.76 1.19 0.07
N LYS A 199 -3.80 1.35 -0.85
CA LYS A 199 -3.56 2.62 -1.55
C LYS A 199 -4.73 3.02 -2.45
N LYS A 200 -5.54 2.06 -2.89
CA LYS A 200 -6.69 2.30 -3.79
C LYS A 200 -7.90 2.94 -3.10
N ASN A 201 -7.94 2.95 -1.76
CA ASN A 201 -9.03 3.54 -0.98
C ASN A 201 -8.49 4.50 0.10
N PRO A 202 -7.98 5.69 -0.29
CA PRO A 202 -7.55 6.70 0.68
C PRO A 202 -8.71 7.27 1.49
N GLU A 203 -9.92 7.32 0.93
CA GLU A 203 -11.10 7.88 1.59
C GLU A 203 -11.45 7.15 2.89
N LEU A 204 -11.27 5.82 2.94
CA LEU A 204 -11.54 5.06 4.17
C LEU A 204 -10.68 5.55 5.34
N ARG A 205 -9.42 5.92 5.07
CA ARG A 205 -8.51 6.47 6.08
C ARG A 205 -8.93 7.86 6.50
N GLU A 206 -9.28 8.72 5.55
CA GLU A 206 -9.74 10.08 5.82
C GLU A 206 -11.02 10.08 6.65
N LYS A 207 -12.03 9.28 6.27
CA LYS A 207 -13.31 9.15 6.98
C LYS A 207 -13.15 8.67 8.43
N ILE A 208 -12.12 7.87 8.72
CA ILE A 208 -11.82 7.40 10.08
C ILE A 208 -11.07 8.45 10.88
N LEU A 209 -10.14 9.18 10.25
CA LEU A 209 -9.41 10.28 10.89
C LEU A 209 -10.30 11.52 11.13
N SER A 210 -11.23 11.82 10.23
CA SER A 210 -12.23 12.88 10.38
C SER A 210 -13.35 12.51 11.36
N ARG A 211 -13.35 11.26 11.87
CA ARG A 211 -14.38 10.68 12.75
C ARG A 211 -15.79 10.62 12.15
N GLU A 212 -15.95 10.77 10.83
CA GLU A 212 -17.21 10.52 10.13
C GLU A 212 -17.64 9.05 10.26
N LEU A 213 -16.67 8.13 10.18
CA LEU A 213 -16.88 6.72 10.46
C LEU A 213 -16.47 6.40 11.90
N LYS A 214 -17.45 6.10 12.74
CA LYS A 214 -17.23 5.64 14.12
C LYS A 214 -16.39 4.35 14.14
N ALA A 215 -15.45 4.29 15.08
CA ALA A 215 -14.57 3.13 15.28
C ALA A 215 -15.36 1.82 15.49
N SER A 216 -16.48 1.87 16.22
CA SER A 216 -17.35 0.70 16.43
C SER A 216 -17.91 0.18 15.11
N ARG A 217 -18.48 1.05 14.27
CA ARG A 217 -19.02 0.66 12.96
C ARG A 217 -17.93 0.06 12.09
N PHE A 218 -16.75 0.68 12.04
CA PHE A 218 -15.61 0.18 11.25
C PHE A 218 -15.20 -1.25 11.61
N VAL A 219 -15.21 -1.61 12.90
CA VAL A 219 -14.89 -2.96 13.37
C VAL A 219 -15.95 -3.98 12.94
N TYR A 220 -17.24 -3.61 13.02
CA TYR A 220 -18.34 -4.52 12.67
C TYR A 220 -18.51 -4.71 11.15
N MET A 221 -18.09 -3.75 10.32
CA MET A 221 -18.24 -3.84 8.87
C MET A 221 -17.58 -5.10 8.28
N THR A 222 -18.22 -5.62 7.22
CA THR A 222 -17.72 -6.76 6.46
C THR A 222 -16.57 -6.34 5.55
N ASN A 223 -15.70 -7.30 5.18
CA ASN A 223 -14.57 -7.02 4.27
C ASN A 223 -15.04 -6.46 2.92
N GLN A 224 -16.24 -6.83 2.47
CA GLN A 224 -16.85 -6.33 1.24
C GLN A 224 -17.24 -4.86 1.36
N GLU A 225 -17.80 -4.44 2.50
CA GLU A 225 -18.16 -3.05 2.76
C GLU A 225 -16.93 -2.14 2.98
N LEU A 226 -15.78 -2.71 3.35
CA LEU A 226 -14.51 -2.00 3.52
C LEU A 226 -13.73 -1.81 2.21
N ALA A 227 -14.12 -2.52 1.15
CA ALA A 227 -13.48 -2.47 -0.16
C ALA A 227 -13.64 -1.09 -0.84
N PRO A 228 -12.74 -0.72 -1.79
CA PRO A 228 -12.96 0.45 -2.64
C PRO A 228 -14.26 0.32 -3.42
N GLU A 229 -14.89 1.46 -3.72
CA GLU A 229 -16.17 1.52 -4.43
C GLU A 229 -16.16 0.80 -5.78
N SER A 230 -15.05 0.91 -6.53
CA SER A 230 -14.87 0.20 -7.80
C SER A 230 -14.98 -1.32 -7.62
N LEU A 231 -14.30 -1.88 -6.61
CA LEU A 231 -14.30 -3.31 -6.34
C LEU A 231 -15.67 -3.78 -5.83
N LYS A 232 -16.37 -2.94 -5.04
CA LYS A 232 -17.74 -3.25 -4.61
C LYS A 232 -18.67 -3.42 -5.79
N LYS A 233 -18.59 -2.52 -6.77
CA LYS A 233 -19.39 -2.60 -7.99
C LYS A 233 -19.06 -3.86 -8.79
N GLU A 234 -17.77 -4.15 -9.00
CA GLU A 234 -17.34 -5.38 -9.68
C GLU A 234 -17.84 -6.66 -8.97
N MET A 235 -17.79 -6.68 -7.63
CA MET A 235 -18.30 -7.81 -6.86
C MET A 235 -19.81 -7.96 -6.98
N ALA A 236 -20.56 -6.86 -6.98
CA ALA A 236 -22.01 -6.87 -7.19
C ALA A 236 -22.37 -7.37 -8.60
N ASP A 237 -21.66 -6.88 -9.62
CA ASP A 237 -21.85 -7.30 -11.01
C ASP A 237 -21.52 -8.78 -11.19
N MET A 238 -20.41 -9.26 -10.62
CA MET A 238 -20.08 -10.69 -10.63
C MET A 238 -21.10 -11.52 -9.88
N HIS A 239 -21.59 -11.06 -8.74
CA HIS A 239 -22.63 -11.77 -7.99
C HIS A 239 -23.91 -11.90 -8.83
N GLN A 240 -24.33 -10.84 -9.50
CA GLN A 240 -25.50 -10.85 -10.37
C GLN A 240 -25.31 -11.78 -11.59
N LYS A 241 -24.13 -11.76 -12.21
CA LYS A 241 -23.79 -12.67 -13.32
C LYS A 241 -23.80 -14.12 -12.86
N ASN A 242 -23.16 -14.43 -11.74
CA ASN A 242 -23.14 -15.77 -11.17
C ASN A 242 -24.56 -16.25 -10.84
N LEU A 243 -25.42 -15.37 -10.32
CA LEU A 243 -26.82 -15.69 -10.06
C LEU A 243 -27.58 -16.01 -11.35
N PHE A 244 -27.34 -15.23 -12.41
CA PHE A 244 -27.97 -15.44 -13.71
C PHE A 244 -27.47 -16.73 -14.40
N GLU A 245 -26.17 -16.99 -14.39
CA GLU A 245 -25.58 -18.21 -14.95
C GLU A 245 -26.00 -19.47 -14.20
N ALA A 246 -26.26 -19.36 -12.89
CA ALA A 246 -26.81 -20.45 -12.10
C ALA A 246 -28.30 -20.74 -12.39
N GLN A 247 -29.02 -19.83 -13.07
CA GLN A 247 -30.38 -20.11 -13.52
C GLN A 247 -30.33 -21.06 -14.72
N GLY A 248 -31.00 -22.21 -14.59
CA GLY A 248 -31.11 -23.18 -15.67
C GLY A 248 -31.84 -22.59 -16.88
N ALA A 249 -31.48 -23.06 -18.09
CA ALA A 249 -32.15 -22.65 -19.31
C ALA A 249 -33.64 -23.03 -19.27
N VAL A 250 -34.53 -22.04 -19.30
CA VAL A 250 -35.96 -22.25 -19.43
C VAL A 250 -36.26 -22.58 -20.90
N GLN A 251 -36.69 -23.81 -21.18
CA GLN A 251 -37.11 -24.19 -22.53
C GLN A 251 -38.41 -23.47 -22.89
N LYS A 252 -38.31 -22.43 -23.73
CA LYS A 252 -39.48 -21.79 -24.33
C LYS A 252 -40.04 -22.72 -25.42
N ARG A 253 -41.14 -23.40 -25.13
CA ARG A 253 -41.87 -24.18 -26.14
C ARG A 253 -42.91 -23.30 -26.82
N ALA A 254 -43.12 -23.49 -28.13
CA ALA A 254 -44.20 -22.83 -28.84
C ALA A 254 -45.54 -23.33 -28.29
N VAL A 255 -46.39 -22.39 -27.88
CA VAL A 255 -47.70 -22.68 -27.29
C VAL A 255 -48.77 -22.40 -28.33
N THR A 256 -49.78 -23.27 -28.42
CA THR A 256 -50.89 -23.15 -29.37
C THR A 256 -52.24 -23.29 -28.69
N ASP A 257 -53.19 -22.42 -29.07
CA ASP A 257 -54.55 -22.42 -28.53
C ASP A 257 -55.50 -23.44 -29.19
N ARG A 258 -54.99 -24.21 -30.17
CA ARG A 258 -55.78 -25.20 -30.90
C ARG A 258 -56.12 -26.43 -30.06
N PHE A 259 -55.33 -26.72 -29.04
CA PHE A 259 -55.54 -27.86 -28.16
C PHE A 259 -56.04 -27.41 -26.80
N VAL A 260 -57.03 -28.11 -26.27
CA VAL A 260 -57.59 -27.87 -24.92
C VAL A 260 -57.08 -28.96 -23.99
N CYS A 261 -56.48 -28.58 -22.85
CA CYS A 261 -56.06 -29.56 -21.86
C CYS A 261 -57.26 -30.24 -21.19
N GLY A 262 -57.31 -31.57 -21.17
CA GLY A 262 -58.39 -32.32 -20.53
C GLY A 262 -58.48 -32.16 -19.01
N ARG A 263 -57.38 -31.78 -18.33
CA ARG A 263 -57.33 -31.65 -16.85
C ARG A 263 -57.66 -30.24 -16.36
N CYS A 264 -56.97 -29.21 -16.87
CA CYS A 264 -57.18 -27.83 -16.44
C CYS A 264 -58.04 -26.98 -17.39
N LYS A 265 -58.46 -27.54 -18.54
CA LYS A 265 -59.27 -26.87 -19.59
C LYS A 265 -58.65 -25.61 -20.19
N GLN A 266 -57.37 -25.35 -19.92
CA GLN A 266 -56.64 -24.24 -20.51
C GLN A 266 -56.11 -24.61 -21.90
N ARG A 267 -55.93 -23.59 -22.76
CA ARG A 267 -55.48 -23.75 -24.15
C ARG A 267 -54.00 -23.51 -24.36
N GLU A 268 -53.21 -23.41 -23.28
CA GLU A 268 -51.77 -23.25 -23.38
C GLU A 268 -51.07 -24.63 -23.47
N VAL A 269 -50.98 -25.14 -24.71
CA VAL A 269 -50.41 -26.46 -25.01
C VAL A 269 -49.26 -26.35 -26.02
N SER A 270 -48.12 -26.94 -25.67
CA SER A 270 -47.01 -27.15 -26.59
C SER A 270 -47.12 -28.53 -27.25
N TYR A 271 -46.77 -28.65 -28.53
CA TYR A 271 -46.82 -29.92 -29.25
C TYR A 271 -45.57 -30.16 -30.09
N TYR A 272 -45.26 -31.43 -30.32
CA TYR A 272 -44.28 -31.87 -31.31
C TYR A 272 -44.76 -33.17 -31.96
N GLN A 273 -44.34 -33.43 -33.20
CA GLN A 273 -44.74 -34.61 -33.96
C GLN A 273 -43.55 -35.55 -34.12
N MET A 274 -43.79 -36.85 -33.98
CA MET A 274 -42.77 -37.88 -34.17
C MET A 274 -43.42 -39.14 -34.74
N GLN A 275 -42.78 -39.75 -35.73
CA GLN A 275 -43.23 -41.03 -36.27
C GLN A 275 -42.90 -42.14 -35.26
N THR A 276 -43.93 -42.75 -34.69
CA THR A 276 -43.77 -43.85 -33.71
C THR A 276 -44.28 -45.19 -34.22
N ARG A 277 -44.82 -45.22 -35.44
CA ARG A 277 -45.42 -46.37 -36.09
C ARG A 277 -44.88 -46.51 -37.52
N SER A 278 -45.33 -47.54 -38.24
CA SER A 278 -44.92 -47.85 -39.61
C SER A 278 -45.11 -46.66 -40.57
N ALA A 279 -44.44 -46.73 -41.74
CA ALA A 279 -44.50 -45.69 -42.76
C ALA A 279 -45.92 -45.41 -43.29
N ASP A 280 -46.79 -46.40 -43.22
CA ASP A 280 -48.17 -46.33 -43.70
C ASP A 280 -49.11 -45.58 -42.73
N GLU A 281 -48.66 -45.25 -41.52
CA GLU A 281 -49.46 -44.57 -40.51
C GLU A 281 -49.05 -43.10 -40.32
N PRO A 282 -50.00 -42.19 -40.04
CA PRO A 282 -49.70 -40.77 -39.84
C PRO A 282 -48.84 -40.52 -38.59
N LEU A 283 -48.20 -39.35 -38.55
CA LEU A 283 -47.33 -38.94 -37.44
C LEU A 283 -48.08 -38.86 -36.11
N THR A 284 -47.46 -39.34 -35.04
CA THR A 284 -48.03 -39.19 -33.69
C THR A 284 -47.71 -37.81 -33.14
N THR A 285 -48.73 -37.08 -32.70
CA THR A 285 -48.56 -35.75 -32.10
C THR A 285 -48.55 -35.88 -30.58
N PHE A 286 -47.48 -35.40 -29.94
CA PHE A 286 -47.33 -35.34 -28.48
C PHE A 286 -47.65 -33.93 -28.00
N CYS A 287 -48.62 -33.81 -27.09
CA CYS A 287 -49.01 -32.55 -26.48
C CYS A 287 -48.63 -32.51 -25.00
N THR A 288 -48.12 -31.36 -24.55
CA THR A 288 -47.84 -31.05 -23.14
C THR A 288 -48.54 -29.74 -22.77
N CYS A 289 -49.35 -29.75 -21.72
CA CYS A 289 -49.91 -28.51 -21.17
C CYS A 289 -48.85 -27.78 -20.34
N GLU A 290 -48.56 -26.53 -20.68
CA GLU A 290 -47.52 -25.74 -19.99
C GLU A 290 -47.95 -25.25 -18.60
N LYS A 291 -49.27 -25.19 -18.31
CA LYS A 291 -49.78 -24.77 -16.99
C LYS A 291 -49.88 -25.88 -15.96
N CYS A 292 -50.29 -27.09 -16.35
CA CYS A 292 -50.47 -28.21 -15.41
C CYS A 292 -49.52 -29.40 -15.64
N GLY A 293 -48.68 -29.34 -16.69
CA GLY A 293 -47.73 -30.40 -17.02
C GLY A 293 -48.36 -31.69 -17.57
N TYR A 294 -49.68 -31.72 -17.79
CA TYR A 294 -50.35 -32.91 -18.32
C TYR A 294 -49.91 -33.20 -19.76
N ARG A 295 -49.60 -34.47 -20.04
CA ARG A 295 -49.08 -34.95 -21.32
C ARG A 295 -50.01 -35.99 -21.93
N TRP A 296 -50.28 -35.88 -23.23
CA TRP A 296 -51.07 -36.85 -23.98
C TRP A 296 -50.61 -36.94 -25.43
N LYS A 297 -51.05 -37.97 -26.15
CA LYS A 297 -50.73 -38.20 -27.56
C LYS A 297 -51.99 -38.51 -28.37
N PHE A 298 -51.95 -38.22 -29.67
CA PHE A 298 -52.98 -38.62 -30.64
C PHE A 298 -52.30 -39.10 -31.93
N CYS A 299 -52.85 -40.19 -32.46
CA CYS A 299 -52.47 -40.86 -33.71
C CYS A 299 -53.53 -40.52 -34.76
#